data_AF-A0A173T7U2-F1
#
_entry.id   AF-A0A173T7U2-F1
#
_cell.length_a   1.000
_cell.length_b   1.000
_cell.length_c   1.000
_cell.angle_alpha   90.00
_cell.angle_beta   90.00
_cell.angle_gamma   90.00
#
_symmetry.space_group_name_H-M   'P 1'
#
loop_
_entity.id
_entity.type
_entity.pdbx_description
1 polymer ?
#
loop_
_entity_poly.entity_id
_entity_poly.type
_entity_poly.pdbx_seq_one_letter_code
_entity_poly.pdbx_strand_id
1 'polypeptide(L)'
;MERILKNERRVEGDCKRYLLRYTLVSNGFPKEEGEGIYYGIITEQFVWTDEEERWEAQDTAQVKGFSESLEESMAFFEKMVQGEVMPVSLNEIVDDWKSAFYMGRKESA
;
A
#
# COMPACT_ATOMS: atom_id res chain seq x y z
N MET A 1 -5.92 -9.98 -11.68
CA MET A 1 -5.23 -9.35 -10.54
C MET A 1 -4.71 -10.47 -9.66
N GLU A 2 -3.40 -10.65 -9.62
CA GLU A 2 -2.76 -11.65 -8.78
C GLU A 2 -2.29 -10.96 -7.48
N ARG A 3 -2.47 -11.64 -6.34
CA ARG A 3 -2.04 -11.13 -5.02
C ARG A 3 -0.66 -11.70 -4.72
N ILE A 4 0.31 -10.82 -4.52
CA ILE A 4 1.72 -11.21 -4.41
C ILE A 4 2.15 -11.27 -2.95
N LEU A 5 1.86 -10.22 -2.18
CA LEU A 5 2.19 -10.14 -0.76
C LEU A 5 1.00 -9.62 0.02
N LYS A 6 0.89 -10.10 1.26
CA LYS A 6 -0.12 -9.65 2.22
C LYS A 6 0.55 -9.45 3.57
N ASN A 7 0.24 -8.35 4.23
CA ASN A 7 0.69 -8.09 5.59
C ASN A 7 -0.41 -7.39 6.39
N GLU A 8 -0.36 -7.54 7.70
CA GLU A 8 -1.33 -7.01 8.64
C GLU A 8 -0.61 -6.29 9.77
N ARG A 9 -1.04 -5.07 10.05
CA ARG A 9 -0.51 -4.23 11.12
C ARG A 9 -1.62 -3.86 12.06
N ARG A 10 -1.44 -4.15 13.35
CA ARG A 10 -2.32 -3.67 14.41
C ARG A 10 -1.80 -2.33 14.91
N VAL A 11 -2.70 -1.38 15.05
CA VAL A 11 -2.41 -0.04 15.57
C VAL A 11 -3.37 0.19 16.73
N GLU A 12 -2.83 0.34 17.93
CA GLU A 12 -3.61 0.68 19.12
C GLU A 12 -3.50 2.19 19.36
N GLY A 13 -4.62 2.89 19.29
CA GLY A 13 -4.75 4.25 19.79
C GLY A 13 -5.44 4.26 21.16
N ASP A 14 -5.41 5.39 21.85
CA ASP A 14 -5.87 5.52 23.24
C ASP A 14 -7.33 5.06 23.47
N CYS A 15 -8.20 5.12 22.45
CA CYS A 15 -9.61 4.72 22.55
C CYS A 15 -10.09 3.75 21.47
N LYS A 16 -9.25 3.41 20.49
CA LYS A 16 -9.64 2.58 19.33
C LYS A 16 -8.49 1.68 18.89
N ARG A 17 -8.79 0.42 18.58
CA ARG A 17 -7.86 -0.49 17.94
C ARG A 17 -8.18 -0.55 16.45
N TYR A 18 -7.15 -0.44 15.63
CA TYR A 18 -7.24 -0.54 14.19
C TYR A 18 -6.42 -1.74 13.70
N LEU A 19 -6.92 -2.39 12.66
CA LEU A 19 -6.19 -3.39 11.90
C LEU A 19 -6.08 -2.86 10.47
N LEU A 20 -4.84 -2.67 10.02
CA LEU A 20 -4.53 -2.27 8.65
C LEU A 20 -4.03 -3.51 7.91
N ARG A 21 -4.65 -3.80 6.78
CA ARG A 21 -4.32 -4.95 5.94
C ARG A 21 -3.84 -4.44 4.59
N TYR A 22 -2.59 -4.74 4.26
CA TYR A 22 -1.94 -4.32 3.04
C TYR A 22 -1.81 -5.51 2.11
N THR A 23 -2.19 -5.33 0.85
CA THR A 23 -2.02 -6.34 -0.20
C THR A 23 -1.31 -5.74 -1.39
N LEU A 24 -0.13 -6.26 -1.72
CA LEU A 24 0.55 -5.99 -2.98
C LEU A 24 -0.09 -6.87 -4.07
N VAL A 25 -0.52 -6.24 -5.16
CA VAL A 25 -1.16 -6.91 -6.30
C VAL A 25 -0.42 -6.61 -7.58
N SER A 26 -0.33 -7.59 -8.49
CA SER A 26 -0.02 -7.34 -9.89
C SER A 26 -1.31 -7.26 -10.69
N ASN A 27 -1.43 -6.19 -11.45
CA ASN A 27 -2.34 -6.14 -12.55
C ASN A 27 -1.53 -6.28 -13.83
N GLY A 28 -1.55 -7.47 -14.42
CA GLY A 28 -1.13 -7.66 -15.82
C GLY A 28 -2.15 -7.00 -16.74
N PHE A 29 -2.09 -5.66 -16.84
CA PHE A 29 -2.89 -4.90 -17.78
C PHE A 29 -2.13 -4.79 -19.11
N PRO A 30 -2.73 -5.14 -20.24
CA PRO A 30 -2.23 -4.71 -21.54
C PRO A 30 -2.47 -3.21 -21.68
N LYS A 31 -1.44 -2.44 -22.03
CA LYS A 31 -1.56 -1.02 -22.43
C LYS A 31 -1.53 -0.96 -23.96
N GLU A 32 -2.06 0.12 -24.57
CA GLU A 32 -1.99 0.32 -26.03
C GLU A 32 -0.53 0.34 -26.58
N GLU A 33 0.48 0.52 -25.71
CA GLU A 33 1.91 0.52 -26.04
C GLU A 33 2.71 -0.68 -25.48
N GLY A 34 2.05 -1.77 -25.02
CA GLY A 34 2.75 -3.02 -24.67
C GLY A 34 2.16 -3.83 -23.52
N GLU A 35 2.55 -5.11 -23.45
CA GLU A 35 2.33 -5.98 -22.29
C GLU A 35 3.30 -5.62 -21.16
N GLY A 36 2.79 -5.37 -19.95
CA GLY A 36 3.61 -5.05 -18.79
C GLY A 36 2.93 -5.47 -17.48
N ILE A 37 3.72 -5.90 -16.50
CA ILE A 37 3.22 -6.20 -15.15
C ILE A 37 3.30 -4.91 -14.34
N TYR A 38 2.13 -4.38 -13.99
CA TYR A 38 2.02 -3.19 -13.15
C TYR A 38 1.60 -3.57 -11.74
N TYR A 39 2.32 -3.06 -10.75
CA TYR A 39 2.04 -3.33 -9.36
C TYR A 39 1.13 -2.25 -8.75
N GLY A 40 0.31 -2.68 -7.80
CA GLY A 40 -0.61 -1.85 -7.04
C GLY A 40 -0.65 -2.29 -5.58
N ILE A 41 -1.11 -1.42 -4.70
CA ILE A 41 -1.32 -1.75 -3.29
C ILE A 41 -2.78 -1.47 -2.94
N ILE A 42 -3.38 -2.44 -2.24
CA ILE A 42 -4.69 -2.30 -1.61
C ILE A 42 -4.44 -2.20 -0.11
N THR A 43 -5.00 -1.18 0.53
CA THR A 43 -4.99 -1.00 1.98
C THR A 43 -6.42 -1.06 2.48
N GLU A 44 -6.70 -1.96 3.40
CA GLU A 44 -7.99 -2.12 4.04
C GLU A 44 -7.86 -1.79 5.51
N GLN A 45 -8.75 -0.94 6.01
CA GLN A 45 -8.80 -0.52 7.40
C GLN A 45 -9.98 -1.20 8.09
N PHE A 46 -9.70 -1.79 9.24
CA PHE A 46 -10.71 -2.34 10.13
C PHE A 46 -10.61 -1.67 11.49
N VAL A 47 -11.75 -1.49 12.15
CA VAL A 47 -11.83 -0.99 13.53
C VAL A 47 -12.35 -2.12 14.42
N TRP A 48 -11.78 -2.24 15.61
CA TRP A 48 -12.28 -3.17 16.62
C TRP A 48 -13.54 -2.62 17.26
N THR A 49 -14.59 -3.42 17.32
CA THR A 49 -15.82 -3.10 18.06
C THR A 49 -15.91 -3.98 19.30
N ASP A 50 -15.95 -3.37 20.48
CA ASP A 50 -16.09 -4.11 21.74
C ASP A 50 -17.50 -4.69 21.92
N GLU A 51 -18.52 -4.11 21.26
CA GLU A 51 -19.90 -4.59 21.32
C GLU A 51 -20.10 -5.96 20.66
N GLU A 52 -19.40 -6.21 19.56
CA GLU A 52 -19.50 -7.46 18.79
C GLU A 52 -18.23 -8.31 18.84
N GLU A 53 -17.23 -7.88 19.62
CA GLU A 53 -15.91 -8.50 19.78
C GLU A 53 -15.28 -8.89 18.43
N ARG A 54 -15.37 -8.00 17.43
CA ARG A 54 -14.91 -8.28 16.06
C ARG A 54 -14.25 -7.08 15.38
N TRP A 55 -13.54 -7.39 14.29
CA TRP A 55 -13.02 -6.39 13.36
C TRP A 55 -14.06 -6.04 12.32
N GLU A 56 -14.47 -4.78 12.25
CA GLU A 56 -15.39 -4.28 11.24
C GLU A 56 -14.65 -3.48 10.17
N ALA A 57 -14.96 -3.74 8.90
CA ALA A 57 -14.38 -3.02 7.78
C ALA A 57 -14.84 -1.56 7.81
N GLN A 58 -13.88 -0.65 7.84
CA GLN A 58 -14.13 0.79 7.92
C GLN A 58 -13.88 1.48 6.58
N ASP A 59 -12.75 1.19 5.95
CA ASP A 59 -12.35 1.84 4.71
C ASP A 59 -11.50 0.90 3.84
N THR A 60 -11.45 1.19 2.55
CA THR A 60 -10.59 0.50 1.59
C THR A 60 -10.08 1.48 0.56
N ALA A 61 -8.76 1.62 0.51
CA ALA A 61 -8.09 2.46 -0.46
C ALA A 61 -7.22 1.58 -1.38
N GLN A 62 -7.13 1.95 -2.65
CA GLN A 62 -6.32 1.24 -3.64
C GLN A 62 -5.54 2.23 -4.50
N VAL A 63 -4.28 1.87 -4.78
CA VAL A 63 -3.47 2.51 -5.83
C VAL A 63 -3.07 1.44 -6.83
N LYS A 64 -3.22 1.73 -8.13
CA LYS A 64 -2.94 0.79 -9.21
C LYS A 64 -1.87 1.36 -10.12
N GLY A 65 -0.95 0.50 -10.57
CA GLY A 65 0.05 0.86 -11.57
C GLY A 65 0.99 1.95 -11.14
N PHE A 66 1.41 1.93 -9.88
CA PHE A 66 2.39 2.89 -9.40
C PHE A 66 3.81 2.52 -9.84
N SER A 67 4.16 1.25 -9.98
CA SER A 67 5.47 0.83 -10.50
C SER A 67 5.36 -0.40 -11.39
N GLU A 68 6.30 -0.53 -12.32
CA GLU A 68 6.55 -1.71 -13.16
C GLU A 68 7.62 -2.63 -12.55
N SER A 69 8.35 -2.15 -11.53
CA SER A 69 9.39 -2.91 -10.85
C SER A 69 8.85 -3.58 -9.60
N LEU A 70 8.99 -4.91 -9.52
CA LEU A 70 8.63 -5.67 -8.32
C LEU A 70 9.43 -5.18 -7.10
N GLU A 71 10.72 -4.89 -7.28
CA GLU A 71 11.61 -4.46 -6.21
C GLU A 71 11.17 -3.11 -5.63
N GLU A 72 10.90 -2.13 -6.49
CA GLU A 72 10.37 -0.83 -6.08
C GLU A 72 9.03 -0.98 -5.36
N SER A 73 8.19 -1.88 -5.85
CA SER A 73 6.87 -2.13 -5.29
C SER A 73 6.92 -2.82 -3.93
N MET A 74 7.86 -3.75 -3.73
CA MET A 74 8.13 -4.40 -2.45
C MET A 74 8.70 -3.40 -1.44
N ALA A 75 9.66 -2.56 -1.84
CA ALA A 75 10.25 -1.56 -0.96
C ALA A 75 9.21 -0.53 -0.46
N PHE A 76 8.31 -0.08 -1.34
CA PHE A 76 7.19 0.78 -0.94
C PHE A 76 6.21 0.05 -0.01
N PHE A 77 5.87 -1.21 -0.34
CA PHE A 77 5.00 -2.04 0.49
C PHE A 77 5.56 -2.24 1.91
N GLU A 78 6.86 -2.50 2.05
CA GLU A 78 7.50 -2.65 3.36
C GLU A 78 7.43 -1.37 4.21
N LYS A 79 7.68 -0.20 3.62
CA LYS A 79 7.54 1.10 4.31
C LYS A 79 6.12 1.37 4.80
N MET A 80 5.12 1.02 3.98
CA MET A 80 3.69 1.12 4.36
C MET A 80 3.38 0.23 5.56
N VAL A 81 3.87 -1.01 5.55
CA VAL A 81 3.66 -1.99 6.63
C VAL A 81 4.38 -1.58 7.92
N GLN A 82 5.60 -1.04 7.81
CA GLN A 82 6.37 -0.54 8.96
C GLN A 82 5.73 0.71 9.58
N GLY A 83 4.87 1.41 8.84
CA GLY A 83 4.21 2.61 9.32
C GLY A 83 5.04 3.87 9.22
N GLU A 84 6.12 3.84 8.45
CA GLU A 84 6.83 5.04 8.04
C GLU A 84 5.93 5.97 7.22
N VAL A 85 4.88 5.39 6.65
CA VAL A 85 3.90 6.07 5.80
C VAL A 85 2.50 5.77 6.34
N MET A 86 1.80 6.80 6.80
CA MET A 86 0.41 6.69 7.24
C MET A 86 -0.50 6.72 6.01
N PRO A 87 -1.47 5.79 5.85
CA PRO A 87 -2.31 5.69 4.65
C PRO A 87 -3.41 6.77 4.60
N VAL A 88 -3.06 8.05 4.74
CA VAL A 88 -3.96 9.18 4.52
C VAL A 88 -3.78 9.63 3.06
N SER A 89 -4.80 9.42 2.22
CA SER A 89 -4.74 9.68 0.77
C SER A 89 -3.63 8.89 0.05
N LEU A 90 -3.84 7.58 -0.18
CA LEU A 90 -2.86 6.67 -0.84
C LEU A 90 -2.27 7.19 -2.16
N ASN A 91 -3.01 7.99 -2.92
CA ASN A 91 -2.51 8.55 -4.18
C ASN A 91 -1.45 9.64 -3.93
N GLU A 92 -1.68 10.55 -2.98
CA GLU A 92 -0.72 11.62 -2.63
C GLU A 92 0.60 11.03 -2.09
N ILE A 93 0.48 10.00 -1.25
CA ILE A 93 1.62 9.27 -0.69
C ILE A 93 2.51 8.67 -1.79
N VAL A 94 1.89 8.10 -2.82
CA VAL A 94 2.61 7.43 -3.91
C VAL A 94 3.38 8.45 -4.76
N ASP A 95 2.79 9.62 -5.01
CA ASP A 95 3.44 10.68 -5.76
C ASP A 95 4.63 11.26 -4.96
N ASP A 96 4.46 11.51 -3.66
CA ASP A 96 5.54 11.94 -2.77
C ASP A 96 6.67 10.90 -2.68
N TRP A 97 6.31 9.62 -2.55
CA TRP A 97 7.29 8.53 -2.49
C TRP A 97 8.09 8.40 -3.78
N LYS A 98 7.43 8.44 -4.95
CA LYS A 98 8.13 8.42 -6.24
C LYS A 98 9.11 9.59 -6.33
N SER A 99 8.67 10.79 -5.96
CA SER A 99 9.53 11.98 -5.97
C SER A 99 10.77 11.78 -5.08
N ALA A 100 10.59 11.31 -3.84
CA ALA A 100 11.68 11.05 -2.90
C ALA A 100 12.61 9.91 -3.37
N PHE A 101 12.05 8.82 -3.91
CA PHE A 101 12.80 7.66 -4.38
C PHE A 101 13.67 7.99 -5.60
N TYR A 102 13.14 8.75 -6.57
CA TYR A 102 13.92 9.18 -7.75
C TYR A 102 14.92 10.30 -7.44
N MET A 103 14.65 11.16 -6.46
CA MET A 103 15.62 12.16 -5.98
C MET A 103 16.79 11.51 -5.24
N GLY A 104 16.54 10.52 -4.38
CA GLY A 104 17.60 9.77 -3.69
C GLY A 104 18.55 9.01 -4.63
N ARG A 105 18.06 8.59 -5.81
CA ARG A 105 18.91 8.01 -6.87
C ARG A 105 19.78 9.04 -7.60
N LYS A 106 19.39 10.32 -7.65
CA LYS A 106 20.16 11.37 -8.33
C LYS A 106 21.37 11.86 -7.53
N GLU A 107 21.36 11.73 -6.21
CA GLU A 107 22.50 12.16 -5.37
C GLU A 107 23.64 11.11 -5.31
N SER A 108 23.52 9.99 -6.02
CA SER A 108 24.55 8.94 -6.09
C SER A 108 25.24 8.84 -7.45
N ALA A 109 25.18 9.88 -8.30
CA ALA A 109 25.84 9.94 -9.61
C ALA A 109 27.06 10.88 -9.59
#